data_AF-A0A014N388-F1
#
_entry.id   AF-A0A014N388-F1
#
_cell.length_a   1.000
_cell.length_b   1.000
_cell.length_c   1.000
_cell.angle_alpha   90.00
_cell.angle_beta   90.00
_cell.angle_gamma   90.00
#
_symmetry.space_group_name_H-M   'P 1'
#
loop_
_entity.id
_entity.type
_entity.pdbx_description
1 polymer ?
#
loop_
_entity_poly.entity_id
_entity_poly.type
_entity_poly.pdbx_seq_one_letter_code
_entity_poly.pdbx_strand_id
1 'polypeptide(L)'
;MRLTRGWDASPGKLSRSGAMVFAAIYNAESAHQYTHGTLKYQPYLNRPLKYTGTSARPRADEEERLIDRTAYRMISQPYPGDQAYIDAQYKARTGRSPHSYDPLDLLVVDRVVRQINRARAGDGSDNPEVYSGDTTTPGAWRPTGEEDCEKPSDAVTPNWGKVRPFVLRSGSQFRPPTLRGFTTYADLPASPE
;
A
#
# COMPACT_ATOMS: atom_id res chain seq x y z
N MET A 1 -7.15 -2.98 19.93
CA MET A 1 -7.14 -3.25 18.48
C MET A 1 -5.89 -4.05 18.10
N ARG A 2 -6.03 -5.31 17.64
CA ARG A 2 -4.88 -6.05 17.06
C ARG A 2 -4.36 -5.23 15.87
N LEU A 3 -3.04 -5.04 15.78
CA LEU A 3 -2.38 -4.51 14.59
C LEU A 3 -2.62 -5.50 13.44
N THR A 4 -3.79 -5.44 12.82
CA THR A 4 -4.14 -6.37 11.75
C THR A 4 -3.23 -6.10 10.56
N ARG A 5 -2.39 -7.09 10.28
CA ARG A 5 -1.64 -7.26 9.04
C ARG A 5 -2.32 -8.40 8.29
N GLY A 6 -1.95 -8.58 7.03
CA GLY A 6 -2.61 -9.59 6.22
C GLY A 6 -4.02 -9.17 5.79
N TRP A 7 -4.90 -10.16 5.61
CA TRP A 7 -6.27 -9.97 5.09
C TRP A 7 -7.20 -9.22 6.05
N ASP A 8 -6.93 -9.26 7.35
CA ASP A 8 -7.74 -8.58 8.37
C ASP A 8 -7.41 -7.07 8.48
N ALA A 9 -6.50 -6.57 7.63
CA ALA A 9 -6.12 -5.17 7.64
C ALA A 9 -7.31 -4.28 7.26
N SER A 10 -7.41 -3.12 7.90
CA SER A 10 -8.42 -2.10 7.55
C SER A 10 -8.39 -1.76 6.05
N PRO A 11 -9.51 -1.37 5.43
CA PRO A 11 -9.56 -1.00 4.00
C PRO A 11 -8.49 0.02 3.57
N GLY A 12 -8.20 1.00 4.43
CA GLY A 12 -7.11 1.94 4.22
C GLY A 12 -5.76 1.22 4.04
N LYS A 13 -5.36 0.41 5.03
CA LYS A 13 -4.10 -0.36 4.99
C LYS A 13 -4.02 -1.31 3.80
N LEU A 14 -5.12 -1.96 3.41
CA LEU A 14 -5.17 -2.79 2.20
C LEU A 14 -4.94 -1.97 0.92
N SER A 15 -5.59 -0.82 0.79
CA SER A 15 -5.38 0.08 -0.36
C SER A 15 -3.93 0.55 -0.47
N ARG A 16 -3.29 0.86 0.66
CA ARG A 16 -1.87 1.21 0.73
C ARG A 16 -0.97 0.04 0.31
N SER A 17 -1.25 -1.16 0.80
CA SER A 17 -0.50 -2.37 0.44
C SER A 17 -0.52 -2.58 -1.08
N GLY A 18 -1.71 -2.52 -1.70
CA GLY A 18 -1.86 -2.62 -3.15
C GLY A 18 -1.09 -1.52 -3.90
N ALA A 19 -1.20 -0.27 -3.45
CA ALA A 19 -0.46 0.85 -4.05
C ALA A 19 1.07 0.67 -3.98
N MET A 20 1.58 0.13 -2.87
CA MET A 20 3.02 -0.17 -2.73
C MET A 20 3.48 -1.26 -3.71
N VAL A 21 2.69 -2.32 -3.90
CA VAL A 21 2.99 -3.40 -4.86
C VAL A 21 3.08 -2.82 -6.28
N PHE A 22 2.06 -2.09 -6.72
CA PHE A 22 2.05 -1.51 -8.07
C PHE A 22 3.14 -0.46 -8.28
N ALA A 23 3.43 0.37 -7.27
CA ALA A 23 4.54 1.32 -7.34
C ALA A 23 5.90 0.61 -7.50
N ALA A 24 6.09 -0.53 -6.83
CA ALA A 24 7.30 -1.33 -6.99
C ALA A 24 7.40 -2.00 -8.35
N ILE A 25 6.31 -2.60 -8.84
CA ILE A 25 6.26 -3.19 -10.19
C ILE A 25 6.62 -2.14 -11.24
N TYR A 26 5.98 -0.96 -11.18
CA TYR A 26 6.25 0.12 -12.12
C TYR A 26 7.68 0.64 -12.04
N ASN A 27 8.26 0.72 -10.84
CA ASN A 27 9.67 1.09 -10.67
C ASN A 27 10.62 0.00 -11.19
N ALA A 28 10.26 -1.28 -11.10
CA ALA A 28 11.04 -2.40 -11.63
C ALA A 28 11.02 -2.42 -13.16
N GLU A 29 9.85 -2.24 -13.78
CA GLU A 29 9.70 -2.05 -15.22
C GLU A 29 10.51 -0.83 -15.69
N SER A 30 10.40 0.30 -14.99
CA SER A 30 11.20 1.49 -15.27
C SER A 30 12.71 1.22 -15.18
N ALA A 31 13.16 0.40 -14.23
CA ALA A 31 14.56 0.01 -14.10
C ALA A 31 15.02 -0.89 -15.27
N HIS A 32 14.16 -1.80 -15.73
CA HIS A 32 14.40 -2.61 -16.93
C HIS A 32 14.57 -1.72 -18.16
N GLN A 33 13.58 -0.88 -18.42
CA GLN A 33 13.57 -0.01 -19.59
C GLN A 33 14.72 1.01 -19.56
N TYR A 34 15.04 1.56 -18.39
CA TYR A 34 16.18 2.46 -18.24
C TYR A 34 17.53 1.75 -18.48
N THR A 35 17.64 0.49 -18.05
CA THR A 35 18.84 -0.32 -18.27
C THR A 35 19.08 -0.59 -19.75
N HIS A 36 18.02 -0.86 -20.50
CA HIS A 36 18.07 -1.22 -21.93
C HIS A 36 17.79 -0.05 -22.90
N GLY A 37 17.68 1.18 -22.39
CA GLY A 37 17.51 2.38 -23.21
C GLY A 37 16.14 2.51 -23.86
N THR A 38 15.11 1.86 -23.31
CA THR A 38 13.73 1.84 -23.84
C THR A 38 12.73 2.60 -22.96
N LEU A 39 13.21 3.35 -21.95
CA LEU A 39 12.35 4.07 -21.00
C LEU A 39 11.48 5.10 -21.71
N LYS A 40 10.16 4.92 -21.64
CA LYS A 40 9.17 5.82 -22.27
C LYS A 40 8.55 6.81 -21.29
N TYR A 41 8.40 6.42 -20.04
CA TYR A 41 7.66 7.17 -19.03
C TYR A 41 8.52 7.50 -17.82
N GLN A 42 8.12 8.54 -17.10
CA GLN A 42 8.79 8.99 -15.90
C GLN A 42 8.58 7.99 -14.75
N PRO A 43 9.65 7.44 -14.14
CA PRO A 43 9.52 6.49 -13.03
C PRO A 43 8.83 7.13 -11.82
N TYR A 44 8.06 6.36 -11.06
CA TYR A 44 7.33 6.90 -9.89
C TYR A 44 8.22 7.63 -8.88
N LEU A 45 9.42 7.10 -8.59
CA LEU A 45 10.38 7.75 -7.68
C LEU A 45 11.34 8.75 -8.36
N ASN A 46 11.18 9.03 -9.66
CA ASN A 46 12.06 9.91 -10.45
C ASN A 46 13.57 9.56 -10.36
N ARG A 47 13.88 8.31 -10.03
CA ARG A 47 15.24 7.80 -9.78
C ARG A 47 15.34 6.38 -10.31
N PRO A 48 15.27 6.19 -11.65
CA PRO A 48 15.33 4.85 -12.23
C PRO A 48 16.64 4.17 -11.86
N LEU A 49 16.57 2.90 -11.51
CA LEU A 49 17.75 2.10 -11.23
C LEU A 49 18.30 1.55 -12.54
N LYS A 50 19.62 1.69 -12.73
CA LYS A 50 20.34 0.90 -13.73
C LYS A 50 20.93 -0.33 -13.06
N TYR A 51 20.83 -1.47 -13.72
CA TYR A 51 21.50 -2.68 -13.30
C TYR A 51 22.32 -3.26 -14.45
N THR A 52 23.37 -4.00 -14.12
CA THR A 52 24.29 -4.56 -15.12
C THR A 52 23.93 -6.01 -15.35
N GLY A 53 23.29 -6.30 -16.49
CA GLY A 53 23.32 -7.63 -17.09
C GLY A 53 24.59 -7.79 -17.92
N THR A 54 25.10 -9.01 -18.08
CA THR A 54 26.30 -9.29 -18.89
C THR A 54 26.09 -9.07 -20.40
N SER A 55 24.87 -8.81 -20.87
CA SER A 55 24.54 -8.57 -22.28
C SER A 55 23.91 -7.21 -22.53
N ALA A 56 24.21 -6.62 -23.69
CA ALA A 56 23.62 -5.36 -24.16
C ALA A 56 22.13 -5.49 -24.56
N ARG A 57 21.59 -6.70 -24.61
CA ARG A 57 20.17 -6.99 -24.86
C ARG A 57 19.59 -7.79 -23.69
N PRO A 58 18.34 -7.52 -23.28
CA PRO A 58 17.68 -8.33 -22.26
C PRO A 58 17.43 -9.75 -22.76
N ARG A 59 17.37 -10.71 -21.84
CA ARG A 59 16.77 -12.02 -22.15
C ARG A 59 15.26 -11.84 -22.34
N ALA A 60 14.66 -12.69 -23.18
CA ALA A 60 13.24 -12.62 -23.50
C ALA A 60 12.32 -12.67 -22.26
N ASP A 61 12.73 -13.38 -21.19
CA ASP A 61 11.95 -13.52 -19.95
C ASP A 61 12.42 -12.60 -18.80
N GLU A 62 13.38 -11.69 -19.04
CA GLU A 62 14.00 -10.89 -17.99
C GLU A 62 13.02 -9.88 -17.37
N GLU A 63 12.25 -9.18 -18.21
CA GLU A 63 11.28 -8.17 -17.76
C GLU A 63 10.16 -8.79 -16.92
N GLU A 64 9.55 -9.87 -17.41
CA GLU A 64 8.50 -10.59 -16.68
C GLU A 64 9.01 -11.16 -15.36
N ARG A 65 10.20 -11.79 -15.36
CA ARG A 65 10.81 -12.30 -14.11
C ARG A 65 11.07 -11.18 -13.11
N LEU A 66 11.56 -10.03 -13.58
CA LEU A 66 11.80 -8.88 -12.71
C LEU A 66 10.49 -8.38 -12.08
N ILE A 67 9.43 -8.25 -12.87
CA ILE A 67 8.10 -7.84 -12.40
C ILE A 67 7.54 -8.86 -11.41
N ASP A 68 7.54 -10.15 -11.75
CA ASP A 68 6.97 -11.21 -10.92
C ASP A 68 7.70 -11.34 -9.58
N ARG A 69 9.05 -11.31 -9.59
CA ARG A 69 9.85 -11.37 -8.37
C ARG A 69 9.65 -10.13 -7.50
N THR A 70 9.52 -8.95 -8.11
CA THR A 70 9.24 -7.71 -7.38
C THR A 70 7.86 -7.75 -6.72
N ALA A 71 6.83 -8.19 -7.46
CA ALA A 71 5.48 -8.34 -6.95
C ALA A 71 5.45 -9.33 -5.76
N TYR A 72 6.05 -10.50 -5.93
CA TYR A 72 6.18 -11.51 -4.87
C TYR A 72 6.82 -10.92 -3.61
N ARG A 73 7.99 -10.28 -3.74
CA ARG A 73 8.71 -9.69 -2.58
C ARG A 73 7.89 -8.63 -1.85
N MET A 74 7.13 -7.81 -2.58
CA MET A 74 6.30 -6.77 -1.97
C MET A 74 5.04 -7.34 -1.30
N ILE A 75 4.42 -8.37 -1.90
CA ILE A 75 3.22 -9.03 -1.34
C ILE A 75 3.59 -9.88 -0.11
N SER A 76 4.70 -10.62 -0.12
CA SER A 76 5.08 -11.46 1.02
C SER A 76 5.39 -10.68 2.31
N GLN A 77 5.76 -9.40 2.22
CA GLN A 77 6.09 -8.58 3.40
C GLN A 77 4.88 -8.31 4.34
N PRO A 78 3.73 -7.81 3.85
CA PRO A 78 2.56 -7.56 4.69
C PRO A 78 1.76 -8.82 5.07
N TYR A 79 1.95 -9.95 4.38
CA TYR A 79 1.15 -11.18 4.55
C TYR A 79 2.01 -12.41 4.93
N PRO A 80 2.81 -12.36 6.01
CA PRO A 80 3.69 -13.47 6.37
C PRO A 80 2.95 -14.76 6.78
N GLY A 81 1.69 -14.65 7.24
CA GLY A 81 0.85 -15.80 7.56
C GLY A 81 0.36 -16.57 6.31
N ASP A 82 0.34 -15.92 5.15
CA ASP A 82 -0.19 -16.46 3.89
C ASP A 82 0.92 -16.94 2.95
N GLN A 83 2.15 -17.11 3.47
CA GLN A 83 3.33 -17.37 2.65
C GLN A 83 3.16 -18.61 1.77
N ALA A 84 2.59 -19.69 2.30
CA ALA A 84 2.35 -20.91 1.52
C ALA A 84 1.38 -20.68 0.34
N TYR A 85 0.34 -19.87 0.55
CA TYR A 85 -0.60 -19.50 -0.51
C TYR A 85 0.10 -18.62 -1.57
N ILE A 86 0.84 -17.59 -1.13
CA ILE A 86 1.56 -16.68 -2.02
C ILE A 86 2.62 -17.45 -2.85
N ASP A 87 3.35 -18.37 -2.22
CA ASP A 87 4.32 -19.23 -2.89
C ASP A 87 3.66 -20.12 -3.95
N ALA A 88 2.49 -20.70 -3.63
CA ALA A 88 1.72 -21.51 -4.56
C ALA A 88 1.24 -20.69 -5.77
N GLN A 89 0.72 -19.47 -5.54
CA GLN A 89 0.29 -18.57 -6.61
C GLN A 89 1.47 -18.14 -7.51
N TYR A 90 2.62 -17.81 -6.91
CA TYR A 90 3.83 -17.49 -7.68
C TYR A 90 4.28 -18.67 -8.54
N LYS A 91 4.30 -19.88 -7.97
CA LYS A 91 4.67 -21.10 -8.71
C LYS A 91 3.69 -21.42 -9.82
N ALA A 92 2.38 -21.26 -9.59
CA ALA A 92 1.36 -21.49 -10.60
C ALA A 92 1.50 -20.50 -11.78
N ARG A 93 1.82 -19.23 -11.50
CA ARG A 93 2.02 -18.20 -12.53
C ARG A 93 3.31 -18.38 -13.32
N THR A 94 4.43 -18.66 -12.64
CA THR A 94 5.77 -18.59 -13.24
C THR A 94 6.36 -19.96 -13.60
N GLY A 95 5.75 -21.05 -13.12
CA GLY A 95 6.32 -22.40 -13.18
C GLY A 95 7.57 -22.60 -12.30
N ARG A 96 8.00 -21.58 -11.53
CA ARG A 96 9.24 -21.59 -10.76
C ARG A 96 8.95 -21.45 -9.26
N SER A 97 9.82 -22.03 -8.44
CA SER A 97 9.80 -21.75 -7.01
C SER A 97 10.22 -20.30 -6.75
N PRO A 98 9.51 -19.53 -5.91
CA PRO A 98 9.95 -18.19 -5.54
C PRO A 98 11.28 -18.19 -4.77
N HIS A 99 11.61 -19.32 -4.12
CA HIS A 99 12.87 -19.51 -3.38
C HIS A 99 14.05 -19.90 -4.27
N SER A 100 13.83 -20.07 -5.58
CA SER A 100 14.92 -20.37 -6.51
C SER A 100 15.82 -19.15 -6.69
N TYR A 101 17.14 -19.40 -6.76
CA TYR A 101 18.12 -18.36 -7.00
C TYR A 101 17.87 -17.67 -8.34
N ASP A 102 17.96 -16.34 -8.32
CA ASP A 102 17.86 -15.51 -9.50
C ASP A 102 18.74 -14.27 -9.32
N PRO A 103 19.69 -14.01 -10.24
CA PRO A 103 20.57 -12.85 -10.12
C PRO A 103 19.83 -11.51 -10.10
N LEU A 104 18.62 -11.42 -10.67
CA LEU A 104 17.80 -10.21 -10.64
C LEU A 104 17.44 -9.78 -9.22
N ASP A 105 17.37 -10.72 -8.26
CA ASP A 105 17.09 -10.40 -6.86
C ASP A 105 18.12 -9.43 -6.31
N LEU A 106 19.40 -9.81 -6.42
CA LEU A 106 20.53 -9.03 -5.94
C LEU A 106 20.77 -7.80 -6.82
N LEU A 107 20.63 -7.97 -8.13
CA LEU A 107 20.93 -6.91 -9.09
C LEU A 107 19.89 -5.78 -9.03
N VAL A 108 18.60 -6.04 -8.82
CA VAL A 108 17.59 -4.97 -8.98
C VAL A 108 16.36 -5.11 -8.09
N VAL A 109 15.77 -6.30 -7.95
CA VAL A 109 14.49 -6.48 -7.22
C VAL A 109 14.62 -5.97 -5.79
N ASP A 110 15.64 -6.42 -5.06
CA ASP A 110 15.87 -6.02 -3.67
C ASP A 110 16.10 -4.52 -3.52
N ARG A 111 16.73 -3.89 -4.53
CA ARG A 111 16.98 -2.45 -4.54
C ARG A 111 15.68 -1.68 -4.77
N VAL A 112 14.83 -2.11 -5.70
CA VAL A 112 13.51 -1.53 -5.97
C VAL A 112 12.62 -1.64 -4.74
N VAL A 113 12.49 -2.84 -4.17
CA VAL A 113 11.70 -3.10 -2.96
C VAL A 113 12.15 -2.20 -1.81
N ARG A 114 13.46 -2.08 -1.57
CA ARG A 114 14.00 -1.17 -0.56
C ARG A 114 13.72 0.30 -0.87
N GLN A 115 13.80 0.73 -2.13
CA GLN A 115 13.50 2.12 -2.51
C GLN A 115 12.04 2.48 -2.20
N ILE A 116 11.09 1.61 -2.57
CA ILE A 116 9.66 1.84 -2.31
C ILE A 116 9.38 1.84 -0.80
N ASN A 117 9.88 0.85 -0.06
CA ASN A 117 9.71 0.79 1.38
C ASN A 117 10.30 2.00 2.09
N ARG A 118 11.49 2.47 1.68
CA ARG A 118 12.10 3.69 2.22
C ARG A 118 11.30 4.94 1.85
N ALA A 119 10.83 5.04 0.61
CA ALA A 119 10.01 6.16 0.17
C ALA A 119 8.65 6.22 0.89
N ARG A 120 8.19 5.12 1.48
CA ARG A 120 6.94 5.03 2.25
C ARG A 120 7.16 4.82 3.75
N ALA A 121 8.40 4.78 4.22
CA ALA A 121 8.71 4.68 5.64
C ALA A 121 8.24 5.94 6.37
N GLY A 122 7.62 5.75 7.53
CA GLY A 122 7.12 6.85 8.36
C GLY A 122 6.01 7.67 7.70
N ASP A 123 5.25 7.09 6.76
CA ASP A 123 4.15 7.80 6.09
C ASP A 123 2.88 7.94 6.94
N GLY A 124 2.89 7.48 8.19
CA GLY A 124 1.79 7.60 9.14
C GLY A 124 0.76 6.46 9.08
N SER A 125 0.92 5.48 8.17
CA SER A 125 -0.06 4.38 8.03
C SER A 125 -0.15 3.44 9.22
N ASP A 126 0.88 3.42 10.06
CA ASP A 126 0.97 2.59 11.26
C ASP A 126 0.62 3.36 12.54
N ASN A 127 0.03 4.55 12.44
CA ASN A 127 -0.40 5.32 13.61
C ASN A 127 -1.39 4.49 14.46
N PRO A 128 -1.04 4.17 15.73
CA PRO A 128 -1.86 3.34 16.60
C PRO A 128 -2.92 4.14 17.40
N GLU A 129 -2.92 5.48 17.30
CA GLU A 129 -3.83 6.34 18.05
C GLU A 129 -5.29 6.02 17.71
N VAL A 130 -6.09 5.89 18.76
CA VAL A 130 -7.54 5.68 18.72
C VAL A 130 -8.28 7.02 18.60
N TYR A 131 -9.54 6.97 18.20
CA TYR A 131 -10.39 8.16 18.13
C TYR A 131 -10.78 8.59 19.55
N SER A 132 -10.43 9.83 19.92
CA SER A 132 -10.74 10.44 21.22
C SER A 132 -11.68 11.64 21.11
N GLY A 133 -12.36 11.80 19.96
CA GLY A 133 -13.29 12.91 19.75
C GLY A 133 -14.60 12.77 20.54
N ASP A 134 -15.49 13.75 20.37
CA ASP A 134 -16.81 13.74 21.00
C ASP A 134 -17.59 12.49 20.58
N THR A 135 -18.12 11.78 21.58
CA THR A 135 -18.98 10.59 21.42
C THR A 135 -20.32 10.74 22.14
N THR A 136 -20.56 11.86 22.82
CA THR A 136 -21.76 12.07 23.64
C THR A 136 -22.73 13.07 23.01
N THR A 137 -22.25 14.06 22.25
CA THR A 137 -23.13 15.01 21.57
C THR A 137 -23.94 14.33 20.46
N PRO A 138 -25.27 14.55 20.39
CA PRO A 138 -26.08 14.10 19.26
C PRO A 138 -25.47 14.56 17.92
N GLY A 139 -25.40 13.66 16.94
CA GLY A 139 -24.77 13.91 15.64
C GLY A 139 -23.26 13.62 15.58
N ALA A 140 -22.58 13.42 16.71
CA ALA A 140 -21.21 12.93 16.71
C ALA A 140 -21.16 11.41 16.43
N TRP A 141 -20.06 10.95 15.82
CA TRP A 141 -19.83 9.51 15.64
C TRP A 141 -19.76 8.82 17.00
N ARG A 142 -20.30 7.60 17.08
CA ARG A 142 -20.25 6.77 18.27
C ARG A 142 -19.75 5.36 17.93
N PRO A 143 -18.96 4.75 18.82
CA PRO A 143 -18.67 3.33 18.76
C PRO A 143 -19.96 2.52 18.60
N THR A 144 -20.04 1.76 17.52
CA THR A 144 -21.01 0.68 17.37
C THR A 144 -20.34 -0.62 17.81
N GLY A 145 -21.11 -1.58 18.32
CA GLY A 145 -20.51 -2.79 18.88
C GLY A 145 -19.72 -3.62 17.86
N GLU A 146 -18.92 -4.59 18.35
CA GLU A 146 -18.24 -5.60 17.54
C GLU A 146 -19.25 -6.57 16.86
N GLU A 147 -18.80 -7.68 16.29
CA GLU A 147 -19.62 -8.61 15.48
C GLU A 147 -20.87 -9.14 16.22
N ASP A 148 -20.81 -9.23 17.56
CA ASP A 148 -21.91 -9.61 18.46
C ASP A 148 -22.71 -8.41 19.00
N CYS A 149 -22.29 -7.18 18.68
CA CYS A 149 -22.81 -5.92 19.21
C CYS A 149 -22.78 -5.80 20.75
N GLU A 150 -22.07 -6.68 21.46
CA GLU A 150 -22.05 -6.71 22.92
C GLU A 150 -21.07 -5.69 23.50
N LYS A 151 -20.02 -5.34 22.74
CA LYS A 151 -18.96 -4.42 23.17
C LYS A 151 -18.71 -3.33 22.14
N PRO A 152 -18.65 -2.05 22.54
CA PRO A 152 -18.27 -0.96 21.66
C PRO A 152 -16.92 -1.20 20.97
N SER A 153 -16.85 -0.96 19.66
CA SER A 153 -15.62 -1.08 18.87
C SER A 153 -14.98 0.27 18.58
N ASP A 154 -13.63 0.31 18.55
CA ASP A 154 -12.89 1.52 18.21
C ASP A 154 -13.10 1.90 16.73
N ALA A 155 -13.05 3.21 16.44
CA ALA A 155 -13.02 3.68 15.06
C ALA A 155 -11.82 3.07 14.30
N VAL A 156 -12.08 2.56 13.10
CA VAL A 156 -11.03 1.93 12.29
C VAL A 156 -10.13 2.99 11.68
N THR A 157 -8.83 2.96 12.03
CA THR A 157 -7.79 3.85 11.46
C THR A 157 -8.18 5.34 11.45
N PRO A 158 -8.51 5.95 12.60
CA PRO A 158 -9.06 7.31 12.65
C PRO A 158 -8.07 8.38 12.16
N ASN A 159 -6.79 8.04 12.13
CA ASN A 159 -5.71 8.88 11.65
C ASN A 159 -5.37 8.70 10.15
N TRP A 160 -6.19 7.97 9.38
CA TRP A 160 -5.90 7.69 7.96
C TRP A 160 -5.74 8.95 7.12
N GLY A 161 -6.50 10.02 7.43
CA GLY A 161 -6.36 11.32 6.77
C GLY A 161 -5.01 12.03 7.00
N LYS A 162 -4.20 11.57 7.96
CA LYS A 162 -2.84 12.06 8.23
C LYS A 162 -1.76 11.27 7.47
N VAL A 163 -2.11 10.17 6.81
CA VAL A 163 -1.15 9.38 6.03
C VAL A 163 -0.64 10.24 4.86
N ARG A 164 0.68 10.29 4.65
CA ARG A 164 1.27 11.01 3.52
C ARG A 164 0.67 10.46 2.22
N PRO A 165 0.00 11.26 1.38
CA PRO A 165 -0.56 10.73 0.14
C PRO A 165 0.52 10.23 -0.84
N PHE A 166 0.11 9.48 -1.86
CA PHE A 166 1.00 9.09 -2.96
C PHE A 166 1.14 10.20 -4.02
N VAL A 167 0.03 10.87 -4.34
CA VAL A 167 -0.05 11.88 -5.41
C VAL A 167 -0.58 13.22 -4.92
N LEU A 168 -1.49 13.21 -3.94
CA LEU A 168 -2.07 14.45 -3.39
C LEU A 168 -1.04 15.26 -2.61
N ARG A 169 -1.22 16.59 -2.58
CA ARG A 169 -0.38 17.51 -1.83
C ARG A 169 -0.60 17.41 -0.32
N SER A 170 -1.82 17.05 0.10
CA SER A 170 -2.20 16.82 1.49
C SER A 170 -3.42 15.91 1.57
N GLY A 171 -3.67 15.33 2.75
CA GLY A 171 -4.90 14.56 3.01
C GLY A 171 -6.18 15.40 2.99
N SER A 172 -6.06 16.73 3.05
CA SER A 172 -7.17 17.68 3.03
C SER A 172 -7.41 18.33 1.66
N GLN A 173 -6.66 17.94 0.61
CA GLN A 173 -6.75 18.59 -0.71
C GLN A 173 -8.16 18.63 -1.29
N PHE A 174 -8.98 17.60 -1.01
CA PHE A 174 -10.37 17.50 -1.45
C PHE A 174 -11.34 17.46 -0.27
N ARG A 175 -11.00 18.12 0.85
CA ARG A 175 -11.89 18.16 2.01
C ARG A 175 -13.18 18.90 1.62
N PRO A 176 -14.36 18.26 1.66
CA PRO A 176 -15.60 18.95 1.38
C PRO A 176 -15.91 19.98 2.49
N PRO A 177 -16.79 20.95 2.24
CA PRO A 177 -17.37 21.76 3.32
C PRO A 177 -18.14 20.85 4.29
N THR A 178 -18.54 21.41 5.43
CA THR A 178 -19.37 20.67 6.37
C THR A 178 -20.71 20.26 5.75
N LEU A 179 -21.26 19.14 6.21
CA LEU A 179 -22.50 18.58 5.70
C LEU A 179 -23.62 19.63 5.75
N ARG A 180 -24.20 19.96 4.58
CA ARG A 180 -25.27 20.96 4.41
C ARG A 180 -24.99 22.33 5.07
N GLY A 181 -23.72 22.68 5.32
CA GLY A 181 -23.34 23.93 5.99
C GLY A 181 -23.49 23.94 7.51
N PHE A 182 -23.86 22.82 8.14
CA PHE A 182 -23.94 22.72 9.60
C PHE A 182 -22.55 22.81 10.23
N THR A 183 -22.41 23.59 11.29
CA THR A 183 -21.10 23.83 11.94
C THR A 183 -20.95 23.12 13.28
N THR A 184 -22.01 22.56 13.83
CA THR A 184 -21.98 21.78 15.08
C THR A 184 -22.59 20.40 14.89
N TYR A 185 -22.20 19.44 15.74
CA TYR A 185 -22.80 18.10 15.71
C TYR A 185 -24.30 18.13 16.02
N ALA A 186 -24.72 18.97 16.97
CA ALA A 186 -26.11 19.07 17.40
C ALA A 186 -27.06 19.55 16.29
N ASP A 187 -26.56 20.32 15.32
CA ASP A 187 -27.37 20.80 14.20
C ASP A 187 -27.64 19.70 13.15
N LEU A 188 -26.78 18.67 13.06
CA LEU A 188 -26.94 17.57 12.11
C LEU A 188 -28.23 16.76 12.31
N PRO A 189 -28.57 16.28 13.52
CA PRO A 189 -29.83 15.56 13.77
C PRO A 189 -31.04 16.49 13.86
N ALA A 190 -30.84 17.81 14.03
CA ALA A 190 -31.93 18.80 14.08
C ALA A 190 -32.34 19.30 12.68
N SER A 191 -31.76 18.76 11.61
CA SER A 191 -32.05 19.22 10.25
C SER A 191 -33.49 18.88 9.83
N PRO A 192 -34.24 19.81 9.21
CA PRO A 192 -35.53 19.49 8.61
C PRO A 192 -35.38 18.43 7.49
N GLU A 193 -36.37 17.53 7.40
CA GLU A 193 -36.45 16.46 6.38
C GLU A 193 -36.48 17.02 4.94
#